data_AF-A0A5K1CXJ8-F1
#
_entry.id   AF-A0A5K1CXJ8-F1
#
_cell.length_a   1.000
_cell.length_b   1.000
_cell.length_c   1.000
_cell.angle_alpha   90.00
_cell.angle_beta   90.00
_cell.angle_gamma   90.00
#
_symmetry.space_group_name_H-M   'P 1'
#
loop_
_entity.id
_entity.type
_entity.pdbx_description
1 polymer ?
#
loop_
_entity_poly.entity_id
_entity_poly.type
_entity_poly.pdbx_seq_one_letter_code
_entity_poly.pdbx_strand_id
1 'polypeptide(L)' 'FKCIDLDGNGVLTRNEMQFFYEEQLHRMECMAQEPVLFEDILCQMVDMINPE' A
#
# COMPACT_ATOMS: atom_id res chain seq x y z
N PHE A 1 -6.28 -7.10 -4.35
CA PHE A 1 -6.01 -8.37 -3.64
C PHE A 1 -4.88 -9.18 -4.27
N LYS A 2 -5.07 -9.89 -5.40
CA LYS A 2 -4.04 -10.81 -5.96
C LYS A 2 -2.69 -10.18 -6.33
N CYS A 3 -2.64 -8.88 -6.59
CA CYS A 3 -1.38 -8.18 -6.88
C CYS A 3 -0.63 -7.75 -5.62
N ILE A 4 -1.27 -7.77 -4.45
CA ILE A 4 -0.71 -7.27 -3.17
C ILE A 4 -0.41 -8.43 -2.22
N ASP A 5 -1.18 -9.52 -2.31
CA ASP A 5 -0.94 -10.79 -1.64
C ASP A 5 0.29 -11.48 -2.28
N LEU A 6 1.46 -11.31 -1.67
CA LEU A 6 2.74 -11.71 -2.27
C LEU A 6 3.01 -13.20 -2.08
N ASP A 7 2.47 -13.79 -1.00
CA ASP A 7 2.61 -15.22 -0.72
C ASP A 7 1.40 -16.05 -1.19
N GLY A 8 0.30 -15.40 -1.58
CA GLY A 8 -0.88 -16.02 -2.15
C GLY A 8 -1.76 -16.74 -1.13
N ASN A 9 -1.60 -16.44 0.17
CA ASN A 9 -2.34 -17.10 1.23
C ASN A 9 -3.73 -16.49 1.51
N GLY A 10 -4.07 -15.38 0.83
CA GLY A 10 -5.34 -14.66 0.98
C GLY A 10 -5.40 -13.70 2.17
N VAL A 11 -4.31 -13.47 2.89
CA VAL A 11 -4.18 -12.59 4.05
C VAL A 11 -3.13 -11.53 3.73
N LEU A 12 -3.53 -10.26 3.77
CA LEU A 12 -2.58 -9.16 3.61
C LEU A 12 -1.95 -8.80 4.95
N THR A 13 -0.64 -8.99 5.02
CA THR A 13 0.16 -8.64 6.20
C THR A 13 0.70 -7.22 6.09
N ARG A 14 1.07 -6.64 7.24
CA ARG A 14 1.72 -5.32 7.29
C ARG A 14 3.00 -5.27 6.43
N ASN A 15 3.75 -6.36 6.39
CA ASN A 15 4.99 -6.44 5.62
C ASN A 15 4.74 -6.37 4.12
N GLU A 16 3.72 -7.07 3.63
CA GLU A 16 3.34 -7.01 2.21
C GLU A 16 2.84 -5.61 1.86
N MET A 17 2.06 -4.97 2.73
CA MET A 17 1.63 -3.58 2.53
C MET A 17 2.81 -2.59 2.53
N GLN A 18 3.81 -2.81 3.38
CA GLN A 18 4.98 -1.95 3.47
C GLN A 18 5.83 -2.00 2.19
N PHE A 19 5.91 -3.16 1.53
CA PHE A 19 6.58 -3.29 0.24
C PHE A 19 5.99 -2.35 -0.83
N PHE A 20 4.65 -2.28 -0.95
CA PHE A 20 4.01 -1.38 -1.91
C PHE A 20 4.10 0.09 -1.49
N TYR A 21 4.10 0.37 -0.19
CA TYR A 21 4.29 1.73 0.32
C TYR A 21 5.66 2.30 -0.08
N GLU A 22 6.73 1.51 -0.02
CA GLU A 22 8.07 1.95 -0.43
C GLU A 22 8.10 2.38 -1.92
N GLU A 23 7.40 1.66 -2.79
CA GLU A 23 7.30 2.05 -4.21
C GLU A 23 6.50 3.35 -4.38
N GLN A 24 5.41 3.53 -3.62
CA GLN A 24 4.62 4.77 -3.68
C GLN A 24 5.40 5.96 -3.14
N LEU A 25 6.15 5.77 -2.05
CA LEU A 25 7.03 6.79 -1.49
C LEU A 25 8.06 7.25 -2.52
N HIS A 26 8.72 6.31 -3.20
CA HIS A 26 9.68 6.62 -4.24
C HIS A 26 9.07 7.42 -5.41
N ARG A 27 7.83 7.11 -5.80
CA ARG A 27 7.10 7.87 -6.83
C ARG A 27 6.79 9.30 -6.37
N MET A 28 6.37 9.48 -5.11
CA MET A 28 6.11 10.80 -4.54
C MET A 28 7.39 11.65 -4.48
N GLU A 29 8.51 11.06 -4.08
CA GLU A 29 9.83 11.72 -4.08
C GLU A 29 10.23 12.18 -5.50
N CYS A 30 10.06 11.31 -6.50
CA CYS A 30 10.33 11.66 -7.90
C CYS A 30 9.46 12.81 -8.42
N MET A 31 8.26 12.99 -7.87
CA MET A 31 7.32 14.04 -8.23
C MET A 31 7.42 15.28 -7.32
N ALA A 32 8.36 15.29 -6.36
CA ALA A 32 8.49 16.32 -5.32
C ALA A 32 7.19 16.59 -4.54
N GLN A 33 6.37 15.55 -4.36
CA GLN A 33 5.16 15.61 -3.55
C GLN A 33 5.48 15.28 -2.09
N GLU A 34 4.72 15.84 -1.15
CA GLU A 34 4.87 15.44 0.25
C GLU A 34 4.43 13.99 0.43
N PRO A 35 5.23 13.18 1.15
CA PRO A 35 4.90 11.79 1.39
C PRO A 35 3.68 11.68 2.30
N VAL A 36 2.72 10.87 1.87
CA VAL A 36 1.57 10.48 2.69
C VAL A 36 2.03 9.45 3.71
N LEU A 37 1.53 9.51 4.95
CA LEU A 37 1.92 8.57 5.99
C LEU A 37 1.47 7.15 5.65
N PHE A 38 2.27 6.16 6.07
CA PHE A 38 1.95 4.74 5.86
C PHE A 38 0.55 4.37 6.37
N GLU A 39 0.14 4.89 7.52
CA GLU A 39 -1.17 4.61 8.12
C GLU A 39 -2.32 5.11 7.24
N ASP A 40 -2.18 6.27 6.60
CA ASP A 40 -3.18 6.82 5.69
C ASP A 40 -3.24 6.02 4.39
N ILE A 41 -2.08 5.59 3.86
CA ILE A 41 -2.02 4.70 2.69
C ILE A 41 -2.62 3.34 3.02
N LEU A 42 -2.38 2.80 4.22
CA LEU A 42 -2.95 1.53 4.66
C LEU A 42 -4.49 1.61 4.68
N CYS A 43 -5.06 2.69 5.24
CA CYS A 43 -6.50 2.93 5.19
C CYS A 43 -7.01 2.98 3.75
N GLN A 44 -6.37 3.76 2.85
CA GLN A 44 -6.77 3.82 1.44
C GLN A 44 -6.70 2.46 0.74
N MET A 45 -5.67 1.67 0.99
CA MET A 45 -5.53 0.33 0.41
C MET A 45 -6.62 -0.62 0.92
N VAL A 46 -6.97 -0.54 2.21
CA VAL A 46 -8.07 -1.31 2.80
C VAL A 46 -9.42 -0.91 2.18
N ASP A 47 -9.67 0.39 2.03
CA ASP A 47 -10.90 0.90 1.40
C ASP A 47 -11.01 0.48 -0.07
N MET A 48 -9.91 0.47 -0.83
CA MET A 48 -9.88 -0.02 -2.21
C MET A 48 -10.19 -1.51 -2.34
N ILE A 49 -9.93 -2.29 -1.28
CA ILE A 49 -10.11 -3.72 -1.24
C ILE A 49 -11.54 -4.10 -0.84
N ASN A 50 -12.17 -3.30 0.01
CA ASN A 50 -13.54 -3.50 0.47
C ASN A 50 -14.33 -2.18 0.35
N PRO A 51 -14.60 -1.71 -0.88
CA PRO A 51 -15.42 -0.52 -1.07
C PRO A 51 -16.85 -0.83 -0.61
N GLU A 52 -17.41 0.02 0.25
CA GLU A 52 -18.85 -0.03 0.57
C GLU A 52 -19.74 0.11 -0.67
#